data_AF-M2ZMP1-F1
#
_entry.id   AF-M2ZMP1-F1
#
_cell.length_a   1.000
_cell.length_b   1.000
_cell.length_c   1.000
_cell.angle_alpha   90.00
_cell.angle_beta   90.00
_cell.angle_gamma   90.00
#
_symmetry.space_group_name_H-M   'P 1'
#
loop_
_entity.id
_entity.type
_entity.pdbx_description
1 polymer ?
#
loop_
_entity_poly.entity_id
_entity_poly.type
_entity_poly.pdbx_seq_one_letter_code
_entity_poly.pdbx_strand_id
1 'polypeptide(L)' 'MCQRIVCSKCGKPSYRGCGNHVEQVLGDVPAAQRCSCSAEQPERKPWRLFGRR' A
#
# COMPACT_ATOMS: atom_id res chain seq x y z
N MET A 1 6.65 -2.52 17.04
CA MET A 1 6.70 -3.96 16.72
C MET A 1 6.12 -4.15 15.35
N CYS A 2 6.91 -4.70 14.43
CA CYS A 2 6.45 -4.90 13.07
C CYS A 2 5.87 -6.31 12.94
N GLN A 3 4.64 -6.45 12.44
CA GLN A 3 3.91 -7.73 12.42
C GLN A 3 3.08 -7.92 11.15
N ARG A 4 2.87 -9.19 10.80
CA ARG A 4 1.95 -9.63 9.74
C ARG A 4 0.52 -9.46 10.24
N ILE A 5 -0.32 -8.78 9.46
CA ILE A 5 -1.75 -8.65 9.72
C ILE A 5 -2.55 -9.01 8.48
N VAL A 6 -3.83 -9.34 8.63
CA VAL A 6 -4.74 -9.47 7.50
C VAL A 6 -5.41 -8.12 7.27
N CYS A 7 -5.39 -7.62 6.04
CA CYS A 7 -6.08 -6.39 5.72
C CYS A 7 -7.59 -6.62 5.73
N SER A 8 -8.33 -5.83 6.51
CA SER A 8 -9.78 -5.92 6.61
C SER A 8 -10.53 -5.49 5.34
N LYS A 9 -9.88 -4.76 4.41
CA LYS A 9 -10.48 -4.36 3.12
C LYS A 9 -10.41 -5.48 2.08
N CYS A 10 -9.23 -6.09 1.93
CA CYS A 10 -8.92 -7.00 0.83
C CYS A 10 -8.86 -8.48 1.27
N GLY A 11 -8.82 -8.76 2.59
CA GLY A 11 -8.63 -10.11 3.16
C GLY A 11 -7.24 -10.69 2.95
N LYS A 12 -6.32 -9.96 2.31
CA LYS A 12 -4.97 -10.43 2.00
C LYS A 12 -3.98 -10.13 3.13
N PRO A 13 -2.92 -10.95 3.29
CA PRO A 13 -1.82 -10.65 4.21
C PRO A 13 -1.16 -9.32 3.86
N SER A 14 -0.97 -8.51 4.88
CA SER A 14 -0.40 -7.17 4.87
C SER A 14 0.51 -7.00 6.08
N TYR A 15 1.17 -5.85 6.16
CA TYR A 15 2.14 -5.55 7.20
C TYR A 15 1.68 -4.34 8.00
N ARG A 16 1.85 -4.41 9.33
CA ARG A 16 1.74 -3.25 10.21
C ARG A 16 3.04 -3.02 10.96
N GLY A 17 3.61 -1.84 10.78
CA GLY A 17 4.82 -1.44 11.47
C GLY A 17 5.61 -0.38 10.70
N CYS A 18 6.91 -0.61 10.72
CA CYS A 18 7.99 0.34 10.57
C CYS A 18 8.42 0.57 9.10
N GLY A 19 7.97 -0.29 8.17
CA GLY A 19 8.39 -0.29 6.76
C GLY A 19 9.70 -1.03 6.53
N ASN A 20 10.67 -0.89 7.45
CA ASN A 20 11.98 -1.54 7.33
C ASN A 20 11.94 -3.07 7.43
N HIS A 21 10.95 -3.65 8.10
CA HIS A 21 10.80 -5.11 8.22
C HIS A 21 9.73 -5.69 7.31
N VAL A 22 9.30 -4.97 6.27
CA VAL A 22 8.27 -5.47 5.34
C VAL A 22 8.74 -6.75 4.65
N GLU A 23 9.97 -6.77 4.15
CA GLU A 23 10.54 -7.92 3.43
C GLU A 23 10.75 -9.13 4.35
N GLN A 24 11.13 -8.92 5.62
CA GLN A 24 11.21 -10.02 6.59
C GLN A 24 9.83 -10.57 7.00
N VAL A 25 8.80 -9.72 7.06
CA VAL A 25 7.46 -10.12 7.51
C VAL A 25 6.61 -10.70 6.37
N LEU A 26 6.78 -10.19 5.15
CA LEU A 26 6.07 -10.65 3.95
C LEU A 26 6.95 -11.51 3.03
N GLY A 27 8.17 -11.87 3.43
CA GLY A 27 9.10 -12.66 2.61
C GLY A 27 8.54 -14.02 2.20
N ASP A 28 7.76 -14.65 3.07
CA ASP A 28 7.05 -15.91 2.81
C ASP A 28 5.80 -15.74 1.92
N VAL A 29 5.28 -14.51 1.81
CA VAL A 29 4.08 -14.21 1.04
C VAL A 29 4.47 -13.80 -0.39
N PRO A 30 4.08 -14.56 -1.42
CA PRO A 30 4.34 -14.16 -2.80
C PRO A 30 3.63 -12.85 -3.13
N ALA A 31 4.23 -12.03 -4.00
CA ALA A 31 3.73 -10.68 -4.31
C ALA A 31 2.25 -10.64 -4.74
N ALA A 32 1.78 -11.68 -5.44
CA ALA A 32 0.38 -11.83 -5.86
C ALA A 32 -0.62 -11.95 -4.68
N GLN A 33 -0.16 -12.47 -3.53
CA GLN A 33 -0.97 -12.64 -2.33
C GLN A 33 -0.78 -11.50 -1.31
N ARG A 34 0.17 -10.58 -1.51
CA ARG A 34 0.34 -9.39 -0.65
C ARG A 34 -0.82 -8.43 -0.89
N CYS A 35 -1.29 -7.74 0.16
CA CYS A 35 -2.33 -6.74 -0.04
C CYS A 35 -1.77 -5.54 -0.81
N SER A 36 -2.24 -5.36 -2.04
CA SER A 36 -1.96 -4.20 -2.89
C SER A 36 -3.02 -3.10 -2.74
N CYS A 37 -3.68 -2.99 -1.58
CA CYS A 37 -4.43 -1.78 -1.25
C CYS A 37 -3.43 -0.63 -1.09
N SER A 38 -2.93 -0.13 -2.22
CA SER A 38 -2.35 1.19 -2.28
C SER A 38 -3.41 2.11 -1.70
N ALA A 39 -3.04 2.93 -0.71
CA ALA A 39 -3.85 4.09 -0.40
C ALA A 39 -4.12 4.75 -1.76
N GLU A 40 -5.38 4.70 -2.17
CA GLU A 40 -5.99 5.44 -3.25
C GLU A 40 -5.17 6.71 -3.50
N GLN A 41 -4.28 6.64 -4.49
CA GLN A 41 -3.50 7.79 -4.90
C GLN A 41 -4.55 8.80 -5.32
N PRO A 42 -4.68 9.97 -4.67
CA PRO A 42 -5.56 10.99 -5.20
C PRO A 42 -5.01 11.29 -6.58
N GLU A 43 -5.81 10.94 -7.58
CA GLU A 43 -5.70 11.38 -8.96
C GLU A 43 -5.25 12.84 -8.96
N ARG A 44 -3.95 13.04 -9.09
CA ARG A 44 -3.30 14.34 -9.23
C ARG A 44 -3.77 14.90 -10.55
N LYS A 45 -4.95 15.52 -10.54
CA LYS A 45 -5.58 16.27 -11.61
C LYS A 45 -4.71 17.51 -11.86
N PRO A 46 -3.84 17.52 -12.88
CA PRO A 46 -2.91 18.62 -13.09
C PRO A 46 -3.54 19.79 -13.86
N TRP A 47 -4.87 19.78 -14.07
CA TRP A 47 -5.56 20.67 -14.99
C TRP A 47 -6.00 22.01 -14.39
N ARG A 48 -5.70 22.27 -13.11
CA ARG A 48 -6.12 23.50 -12.39
C ARG A 48 -5.02 24.56 -12.29
N LEU A 49 -3.96 24.53 -13.11
CA LEU A 49 -2.84 25.51 -12.99
C LEU A 49 -2.26 26.08 -14.30
N PHE A 50 -2.77 25.74 -15.48
CA PHE A 50 -2.42 26.40 -16.75
C PHE A 50 -3.71 26.61 -17.54
N GLY A 51 -4.22 27.79 -17.90
CA GLY A 51 -3.70 29.15 -17.86
C GLY A 51 -4.56 29.98 -18.83
N ARG A 52 -4.93 31.19 -18.40
CA ARG A 52 -5.21 32.40 -19.20
C ARG A 52 -5.89 32.27 -20.58
N ARG A 53 -7.16 32.68 -20.66
CA ARG A 53 -7.61 33.80 -21.51
C ARG A 53 -8.86 34.44 -20.94
#